data_AF-A0A2P1ECH7-F1
#
_entry.id   AF-A0A2P1ECH7-F1
#
_cell.length_a   1.000
_cell.length_b   1.000
_cell.length_c   1.000
_cell.angle_alpha   90.00
_cell.angle_beta   90.00
_cell.angle_gamma   90.00
#
_symmetry.space_group_name_H-M   'P 1'
#
loop_
_entity.id
_entity.type
_entity.pdbx_description
1 polymer ?
#
loop_
_entity_poly.entity_id
_entity_poly.type
_entity_poly.pdbx_seq_one_letter_code
_entity_poly.pdbx_strand_id
1 'polypeptide(L)'
;EDPWHSAVMAAEQVNGIQSQQVISTLKHYTLNANETNRHWLDAIIDPVAHRESDLLAFQIAIERSQPGAIMSGYNKVNGEYVGGSHHLLNEVLKGAWGY
;
A
#
# COMPACT_ATOMS: atom_id res chain seq x y z
N GLU A 1 2.14 12.00 -3.77
CA GLU A 1 1.63 13.37 -3.65
C GLU A 1 0.16 13.45 -4.00
N ASP A 2 -0.27 12.93 -5.16
CA ASP A 2 -1.69 12.72 -5.48
C ASP A 2 -2.03 11.22 -5.47
N PRO A 3 -2.97 10.76 -4.63
CA PRO A 3 -3.28 9.34 -4.50
C PRO A 3 -4.02 8.78 -5.73
N TRP A 4 -4.87 9.59 -6.39
CA TRP A 4 -5.62 9.16 -7.57
C TRP A 4 -4.70 8.89 -8.77
N HIS A 5 -3.84 9.84 -9.10
CA HIS A 5 -2.89 9.74 -10.21
C HIS A 5 -1.96 8.55 -10.00
N SER A 6 -1.42 8.41 -8.78
CA SER A 6 -0.52 7.30 -8.43
C SER A 6 -1.21 5.95 -8.56
N ALA A 7 -2.46 5.84 -8.07
CA ALA A 7 -3.24 4.61 -8.15
C ALA A 7 -3.61 4.21 -9.57
N VAL A 8 -4.04 5.16 -10.40
CA VAL A 8 -4.40 4.89 -11.80
C VAL A 8 -3.18 4.40 -12.57
N MET A 9 -2.03 5.06 -12.43
CA MET A 9 -0.79 4.61 -13.08
C MET A 9 -0.37 3.21 -12.62
N ALA A 10 -0.42 2.95 -11.31
CA ALA A 10 -0.08 1.64 -10.75
C ALA A 10 -1.04 0.54 -11.25
N ALA A 11 -2.34 0.82 -11.28
CA ALA A 11 -3.37 -0.12 -11.74
C ALA A 11 -3.15 -0.52 -13.21
N GLU A 12 -2.92 0.45 -14.10
CA GLU A 12 -2.68 0.13 -15.52
C GLU A 12 -1.37 -0.64 -15.71
N GLN A 13 -0.34 -0.37 -14.90
CA GLN A 13 0.90 -1.16 -14.91
C GLN A 13 0.65 -2.60 -14.45
N VAL A 14 -0.10 -2.80 -13.37
CA VAL A 14 -0.50 -4.14 -12.89
C VAL A 14 -1.28 -4.88 -13.98
N ASN A 15 -2.29 -4.25 -14.58
CA ASN A 15 -3.08 -4.83 -15.66
C ASN A 15 -2.21 -5.25 -16.85
N GLY A 16 -1.28 -4.39 -17.26
CA GLY A 16 -0.33 -4.68 -18.33
C GLY A 16 0.53 -5.91 -18.03
N ILE A 17 1.14 -5.98 -16.84
CA ILE A 17 1.98 -7.11 -16.42
C ILE A 17 1.15 -8.41 -16.32
N GLN A 18 -0.01 -8.36 -15.66
CA GLN A 18 -0.86 -9.53 -15.44
C GLN A 18 -1.53 -10.04 -16.71
N SER A 19 -1.74 -9.19 -17.72
CA SER A 19 -2.19 -9.62 -19.05
C SER A 19 -1.22 -10.60 -19.72
N GLN A 20 0.06 -10.57 -19.33
CA GLN A 20 1.10 -11.47 -19.81
C GLN A 20 1.26 -12.72 -18.92
N GLN A 21 0.29 -12.99 -18.04
CA GLN A 21 0.32 -14.09 -17.07
C GLN A 21 1.52 -14.04 -16.10
N VAL A 22 1.99 -12.83 -15.79
CA VAL A 22 3.03 -12.57 -14.78
C VAL A 22 2.39 -11.90 -13.57
N ILE A 23 2.72 -12.36 -12.36
CA ILE A 23 2.21 -11.74 -11.12
C ILE A 23 2.86 -10.37 -10.93
N SER A 24 2.03 -9.34 -10.70
CA SER A 24 2.50 -8.03 -10.27
C SER A 24 2.41 -7.88 -8.75
N THR A 25 3.32 -7.12 -8.16
CA THR A 25 3.35 -6.83 -6.72
C THR A 25 3.31 -5.33 -6.47
N LEU A 26 2.25 -4.82 -5.86
CA LEU A 26 2.24 -3.42 -5.41
C LEU A 26 3.13 -3.25 -4.18
N LYS A 27 3.84 -2.12 -4.11
CA LYS A 27 4.80 -1.83 -3.04
C LYS A 27 5.01 -0.33 -2.85
N HIS A 28 5.47 0.15 -1.69
CA HIS A 28 5.58 -0.58 -0.42
C HIS A 28 4.40 -0.17 0.47
N TYR A 29 3.54 -1.12 0.83
CA TYR A 29 2.36 -0.89 1.65
C TYR A 29 2.79 -0.71 3.12
N THR A 30 2.74 0.45 3.78
CA THR A 30 2.42 1.82 3.32
C THR A 30 3.41 2.82 3.95
N LEU A 31 3.40 4.07 3.49
CA LEU A 31 4.16 5.19 4.06
C LEU A 31 5.68 4.99 4.14
N ASN A 32 6.24 4.14 3.29
CA ASN A 32 7.68 3.94 3.18
C ASN A 32 8.31 4.99 2.22
N ALA A 33 8.12 6.28 2.51
CA ALA A 33 8.52 7.38 1.62
C ALA A 33 9.91 7.96 1.94
N ASN A 34 10.55 7.52 3.02
CA ASN A 34 11.85 8.01 3.48
C ASN A 34 12.88 6.88 3.50
N GLU A 35 13.92 6.99 2.67
CA GLU A 35 14.98 5.97 2.61
C GLU A 35 15.91 6.01 3.83
N THR A 36 16.22 7.20 4.35
CA THR A 36 17.03 7.35 5.55
C THR A 36 16.33 6.70 6.74
N ASN A 37 16.99 5.73 7.37
CA ASN A 37 16.46 4.96 8.49
C ASN A 37 15.13 4.24 8.21
N ARG A 38 14.86 3.85 6.96
CA ARG A 38 13.60 3.18 6.56
C ARG A 38 13.24 1.91 7.37
N HIS A 39 14.21 1.28 8.03
CA HIS A 39 14.00 0.11 8.90
C HIS A 39 13.60 0.46 10.36
N TRP A 40 13.69 1.73 10.74
CA TRP A 40 13.46 2.19 12.12
C TRP A 40 12.54 3.42 12.20
N LEU A 41 12.39 4.16 11.10
CA LEU A 41 11.52 5.31 11.03
C LEU A 41 10.09 4.92 11.38
N ASP A 42 9.46 5.75 12.22
CA ASP A 42 8.06 5.65 12.58
C ASP A 42 7.30 6.82 11.96
N ALA A 43 6.44 6.51 10.99
CA ALA A 43 5.59 7.49 10.36
C ALA A 43 4.41 7.79 11.29
N ILE A 44 4.45 8.96 11.92
CA ILE A 44 3.35 9.46 12.76
C ILE A 44 2.37 10.20 11.87
N ILE A 45 1.15 9.67 11.78
CA ILE A 45 0.14 10.18 10.85
C ILE A 45 -1.25 10.09 11.47
N ASP A 46 -2.06 11.12 11.21
CA ASP A 46 -3.48 11.10 11.55
C ASP A 46 -4.24 10.01 10.75
N PRO A 47 -5.20 9.29 11.34
CA PRO A 47 -5.93 8.23 10.64
C PRO A 47 -6.67 8.70 9.39
N VAL A 48 -7.23 9.91 9.38
CA VAL A 48 -7.92 10.48 8.21
C VAL A 48 -6.90 10.79 7.13
N ALA A 49 -5.79 11.43 7.50
CA ALA A 49 -4.72 11.73 6.55
C ALA A 49 -4.13 10.45 5.94
N HIS A 50 -3.93 9.38 6.71
CA HIS A 50 -3.45 8.10 6.19
C HIS A 50 -4.46 7.46 5.24
N ARG A 51 -5.74 7.50 5.62
CA ARG A 51 -6.86 6.95 4.85
C ARG A 51 -7.04 7.64 3.50
N GLU A 52 -6.87 8.95 3.45
CA GLU A 52 -7.08 9.80 2.27
C GLU A 52 -5.82 9.95 1.39
N SER A 53 -4.65 9.50 1.86
CA SER A 53 -3.39 9.54 1.12
C SER A 53 -2.94 8.16 0.65
N ASP A 54 -1.94 7.58 1.30
CA ASP A 54 -1.27 6.35 0.86
C ASP A 54 -2.24 5.16 0.79
N LEU A 55 -3.12 5.01 1.81
CA LEU A 55 -4.11 3.94 1.82
C LEU A 55 -5.14 4.09 0.70
N LEU A 56 -5.57 5.32 0.40
CA LEU A 56 -6.48 5.57 -0.73
C LEU A 56 -5.83 5.14 -2.05
N ALA A 57 -4.54 5.45 -2.24
CA ALA A 57 -3.83 5.06 -3.45
C ALA A 57 -3.76 3.54 -3.62
N PHE A 58 -3.41 2.80 -2.55
CA PHE A 58 -3.39 1.34 -2.59
C PHE A 58 -4.77 0.73 -2.82
N GLN A 59 -5.80 1.22 -2.13
CA GLN A 59 -7.17 0.71 -2.31
C GLN A 59 -7.64 0.86 -3.75
N ILE A 60 -7.51 2.06 -4.33
CA ILE A 60 -7.93 2.32 -5.72
C ILE A 60 -7.15 1.43 -6.69
N ALA A 61 -5.83 1.27 -6.49
CA ALA A 61 -5.02 0.42 -7.34
C ALA A 61 -5.46 -1.05 -7.25
N ILE A 62 -5.75 -1.55 -6.05
CA ILE A 62 -6.25 -2.90 -5.81
C ILE A 62 -7.60 -3.12 -6.48
N GLU A 63 -8.58 -2.24 -6.26
CA GLU A 63 -9.93 -2.36 -6.80
C GLU A 63 -9.94 -2.32 -8.34
N ARG A 64 -9.05 -1.54 -8.96
CA ARG A 64 -8.99 -1.38 -10.42
C ARG A 64 -8.18 -2.47 -11.15
N SER A 65 -7.30 -3.19 -10.45
CA SER A 65 -6.33 -4.08 -11.13
C SER A 65 -6.12 -5.45 -10.50
N GLN A 66 -6.61 -5.69 -9.28
CA GLN A 66 -6.52 -6.97 -8.58
C GLN A 66 -5.09 -7.58 -8.63
N PRO A 67 -4.08 -6.92 -8.04
CA PRO A 67 -2.70 -7.38 -8.09
C PRO A 67 -2.54 -8.72 -7.36
N GLY A 68 -1.77 -9.65 -7.93
CA GLY A 68 -1.56 -10.97 -7.35
C GLY A 68 -0.70 -10.98 -6.08
N ALA A 69 -0.03 -9.88 -5.74
CA ALA A 69 0.68 -9.72 -4.47
C ALA A 69 0.76 -8.27 -3.99
N ILE A 70 0.96 -8.10 -2.67
CA ILE A 70 1.31 -6.83 -2.01
C ILE A 70 2.60 -7.04 -1.21
N MET A 71 3.51 -6.07 -1.25
CA MET A 71 4.73 -6.04 -0.44
C MET A 71 4.67 -4.91 0.58
N SER A 72 4.89 -5.23 1.85
CA SER A 72 4.86 -4.26 2.94
C SER A 72 6.09 -3.34 2.97
N GLY A 73 5.93 -2.18 3.60
CA GLY A 73 7.03 -1.29 3.99
C GLY A 73 7.88 -1.86 5.12
N TYR A 74 9.12 -1.38 5.20
CA TYR A 74 10.04 -1.71 6.29
C TYR A 74 9.80 -0.86 7.54
N ASN A 75 9.20 0.31 7.38
CA ASN A 75 8.99 1.30 8.42
C ASN A 75 7.93 0.86 9.44
N LYS A 76 7.83 1.65 10.51
CA LYS A 76 6.67 1.65 11.39
C LYS A 76 5.66 2.71 10.94
N VAL A 77 4.41 2.49 11.29
CA VAL A 77 3.33 3.49 11.22
C VAL A 77 2.66 3.52 12.58
N ASN A 78 2.64 4.70 13.21
CA ASN A 78 2.07 4.93 14.54
C ASN A 78 2.52 3.87 15.58
N GLY A 79 3.82 3.53 15.57
CA GLY A 79 4.45 2.67 16.58
C GLY A 79 4.59 1.18 16.20
N GLU A 80 3.90 0.70 15.16
CA GLU A 80 3.91 -0.72 14.77
C GLU A 80 4.55 -0.93 13.39
N TYR A 81 5.35 -1.98 13.24
CA TYR A 81 5.95 -2.34 11.94
C TYR A 81 4.88 -2.76 10.94
N VAL A 82 4.90 -2.19 9.73
CA VAL A 82 3.83 -2.44 8.76
C VAL A 82 3.73 -3.92 8.39
N GLY A 83 4.86 -4.59 8.17
CA GLY A 83 4.90 -6.02 7.85
C GLY A 83 4.38 -6.96 8.94
N GLY A 84 4.17 -6.46 10.16
CA GLY A 84 3.59 -7.21 11.28
C GLY A 84 2.27 -6.65 11.82
N SER A 85 1.74 -5.56 11.23
CA SER A 85 0.62 -4.84 11.81
C SER A 85 -0.71 -5.57 11.61
N HIS A 86 -1.37 -5.95 12.71
CA HIS A 86 -2.68 -6.60 12.62
C HIS A 86 -3.73 -5.68 11.99
N HIS A 87 -3.72 -4.41 12.40
CA HIS A 87 -4.63 -3.40 11.89
C HIS A 87 -4.48 -3.22 10.36
N LEU A 88 -3.27 -2.94 9.88
CA LEU A 88 -3.06 -2.67 8.46
C LEU A 88 -3.25 -3.93 7.60
N LEU A 89 -2.70 -5.07 8.02
CA LEU A 89 -2.68 -6.26 7.16
C LEU A 89 -3.98 -7.07 7.22
N ASN A 90 -4.63 -7.16 8.37
CA ASN A 90 -5.80 -8.03 8.52
C ASN A 90 -7.10 -7.23 8.59
N GLU A 91 -7.16 -6.14 9.36
CA GLU A 91 -8.41 -5.37 9.48
C GLU A 91 -8.65 -4.50 8.24
N VAL A 92 -7.63 -3.79 7.75
CA VAL A 92 -7.76 -2.90 6.59
C VAL A 92 -7.63 -3.67 5.27
N LEU A 93 -6.45 -4.23 4.98
CA LEU A 93 -6.16 -4.82 3.67
C LEU A 93 -7.06 -6.03 3.35
N LYS A 94 -7.08 -7.04 4.22
CA LYS A 94 -7.89 -8.25 3.99
C LYS A 94 -9.35 -8.09 4.41
N GLY A 95 -9.59 -7.38 5.51
CA GLY A 95 -10.93 -7.22 6.08
C GLY A 95 -11.75 -6.19 5.31
N ALA A 96 -11.41 -4.91 5.45
CA ALA A 96 -12.19 -3.82 4.88
C ALA A 96 -12.15 -3.77 3.35
N TRP A 97 -11.01 -4.08 2.73
CA TRP A 97 -10.86 -4.01 1.26
C TRP A 97 -11.09 -5.35 0.56
N GLY A 98 -11.06 -6.46 1.28
CA GLY A 98 -11.25 -7.79 0.70
C GLY A 98 -10.14 -8.18 -0.30
N TYR A 99 -8.90 -7.71 -0.06
CA TYR A 99 -7.72 -8.15 -0.81
C TYR A 99 -7.42 -9.64 -0.58
#